data_AF-A0A0C1QZ02-F1
#
_entry.id   AF-A0A0C1QZ02-F1
#
_cell.length_a   1.000
_cell.length_b   1.000
_cell.length_c   1.000
_cell.angle_alpha   90.00
_cell.angle_beta   90.00
_cell.angle_gamma   90.00
#
_symmetry.space_group_name_H-M   'P 1'
#
loop_
_entity.id
_entity.type
_entity.pdbx_description
1 polymer ?
#
loop_
_entity_poly.entity_id
_entity_poly.type
_entity_poly.pdbx_seq_one_letter_code
_entity_poly.pdbx_strand_id
1 'polypeptide(L)' 'MRIGKFSNINNISIDTIRHYMDLRLIIPENIGVQYFFDERCEKSLKDIFYIKNMKFFLRNIYEHLLEG' A
#
# COMPACT_ATOMS: atom_id res chain seq x y z
N MET A 1 2.95 -6.19 14.07
CA MET A 1 1.76 -5.53 14.63
C MET A 1 0.48 -6.10 14.00
N ARG A 2 -0.67 -6.06 14.69
CA ARG A 2 -1.95 -6.54 14.11
C ARG A 2 -2.50 -5.57 13.06
N ILE A 3 -3.40 -6.05 12.18
CA ILE A 3 -3.96 -5.27 11.06
C ILE A 3 -4.59 -3.93 11.49
N GLY A 4 -5.26 -3.88 12.65
CA GLY A 4 -5.84 -2.63 13.17
C GLY A 4 -4.79 -1.59 13.54
N LYS A 5 -3.68 -1.99 14.16
CA LYS A 5 -2.57 -1.07 14.47
C LYS A 5 -1.85 -0.63 13.19
N PHE A 6 -1.66 -1.54 12.24
CA PHE A 6 -1.05 -1.25 10.94
C PHE A 6 -1.89 -0.24 10.14
N SER A 7 -3.22 -0.43 10.12
CA SER A 7 -4.20 0.48 9.53
C SER A 7 -4.11 1.88 10.14
N ASN A 8 -4.13 1.99 11.48
CA ASN A 8 -4.09 3.27 12.16
C ASN A 8 -2.78 4.03 11.95
N ILE A 9 -1.62 3.36 12.03
CA ILE A 9 -0.31 4.00 11.85
C ILE A 9 -0.15 4.55 10.43
N ASN A 10 -0.64 3.79 9.44
CA ASN A 10 -0.48 4.14 8.04
C ASN A 10 -1.65 4.97 7.47
N ASN A 11 -2.66 5.27 8.28
CA ASN A 11 -3.87 5.97 7.87
C ASN A 11 -4.52 5.37 6.61
N ILE A 12 -4.62 4.03 6.57
CA ILE A 12 -5.24 3.27 5.47
C ILE A 12 -6.34 2.38 6.02
N SER A 13 -7.41 2.19 5.24
CA SER A 13 -8.49 1.28 5.66
C SER A 13 -8.00 -0.17 5.70
N ILE A 14 -8.57 -0.94 6.63
CA ILE A 14 -8.31 -2.38 6.72
C ILE A 14 -8.65 -3.08 5.39
N ASP A 15 -9.69 -2.64 4.69
CA ASP A 15 -10.08 -3.23 3.41
C ASP A 15 -9.04 -2.94 2.31
N THR A 16 -8.41 -1.77 2.32
CA THR A 16 -7.27 -1.48 1.42
C THR A 16 -6.09 -2.41 1.71
N ILE A 17 -5.80 -2.67 2.99
CA ILE A 17 -4.76 -3.62 3.39
C ILE A 17 -5.09 -5.03 2.90
N ARG A 18 -6.33 -5.49 3.11
CA ARG A 18 -6.78 -6.81 2.63
C ARG A 18 -6.68 -6.91 1.12
N HIS A 19 -7.11 -5.88 0.39
CA HIS A 19 -6.99 -5.84 -1.06
C HIS A 19 -5.53 -5.96 -1.51
N TYR A 20 -4.59 -5.28 -0.85
CA TYR A 20 -3.16 -5.45 -1.14
C TYR A 20 -2.62 -6.83 -0.76
N MET A 21 -3.17 -7.47 0.27
CA MET A 21 -2.85 -8.86 0.60
C MET A 21 -3.37 -9.84 -0.47
N ASP A 22 -4.58 -9.63 -0.98
CA ASP A 22 -5.18 -10.46 -2.05
C ASP A 22 -4.34 -10.37 -3.33
N LEU A 23 -3.83 -9.17 -3.63
CA LEU A 23 -2.89 -8.93 -4.74
C LEU A 23 -1.45 -9.40 -4.46
N ARG A 24 -1.18 -9.99 -3.29
CA ARG A 24 0.16 -10.40 -2.83
C ARG A 24 1.20 -9.26 -2.80
N LEU A 25 0.75 -8.01 -2.72
CA LEU A 25 1.62 -6.84 -2.61
C LEU A 25 2.10 -6.60 -1.17
N ILE A 26 1.26 -6.96 -0.20
CA ILE A 26 1.61 -6.98 1.22
C ILE A 26 1.47 -8.42 1.72
N ILE A 27 2.54 -8.97 2.27
CA ILE A 27 2.57 -10.36 2.74
C ILE A 27 2.91 -10.34 4.24
N PRO A 28 1.90 -10.32 5.13
CA PRO A 28 2.14 -10.41 6.56
C PRO A 28 2.57 -11.82 6.96
N GLU A 29 3.23 -11.93 8.12
CA GLU A 29 3.47 -13.22 8.75
C GLU A 29 2.17 -13.81 9.24
N ASN A 30 1.99 -15.11 9.04
CA ASN A 30 0.88 -15.84 9.63
C ASN A 30 1.36 -16.59 10.87
N ILE A 31 0.94 -16.13 12.05
CA ILE A 31 1.26 -16.76 13.33
C ILE A 31 -0.05 -17.37 13.86
N GLY A 32 -0.29 -18.62 13.46
CA GLY A 32 -1.49 -19.38 13.80
C GLY A 32 -2.73 -18.88 13.06
N VAL A 33 -3.63 -18.23 13.79
CA VAL A 33 -4.90 -17.66 13.26
C VAL A 33 -4.82 -16.15 13.03
N GLN A 34 -3.68 -15.52 13.32
CA GLN A 34 -3.54 -14.07 13.24
C GLN A 34 -2.39 -13.65 12.33
N TYR A 35 -2.67 -12.61 11.53
CA TYR A 35 -1.64 -11.95 10.73
C TYR A 35 -0.88 -10.90 11.53
N PHE A 36 0.43 -10.90 11.36
CA PHE A 36 1.36 -9.92 11.91
C PHE A 36 2.08 -9.17 10.79
N PHE A 37 1.96 -7.85 10.83
CA PHE A 37 2.57 -6.91 9.90
C PHE A 37 3.86 -6.36 10.50
N ASP A 38 4.97 -6.51 9.81
CA ASP A 38 6.29 -6.10 10.26
C ASP A 38 6.88 -5.02 9.34
N GLU A 39 8.18 -4.76 9.47
CA GLU A 39 8.88 -3.78 8.65
C GLU A 39 8.88 -4.10 7.15
N ARG A 40 8.76 -5.38 6.77
CA ARG A 40 8.63 -5.77 5.36
C ARG A 40 7.29 -5.29 4.80
N CYS A 41 6.23 -5.42 5.58
CA CYS A 41 4.90 -4.90 5.20
C CYS A 41 4.91 -3.37 5.08
N GLU A 42 5.59 -2.67 5.98
CA GLU A 42 5.77 -1.22 5.92
C GLU A 42 6.52 -0.79 4.64
N LYS A 43 7.60 -1.51 4.30
CA LYS A 43 8.36 -1.26 3.07
C LYS A 43 7.50 -1.47 1.83
N SER A 44 6.79 -2.60 1.75
CA SER A 44 5.86 -2.89 0.65
C SER A 44 4.82 -1.78 0.48
N LEU A 45 4.24 -1.28 1.58
CA LEU A 45 3.26 -0.21 1.53
C LEU A 45 3.86 1.11 1.00
N LYS A 46 5.08 1.47 1.43
CA LYS A 46 5.79 2.64 0.92
C LYS A 46 6.07 2.52 -0.58
N ASP A 47 6.50 1.36 -1.04
CA ASP A 47 6.75 1.10 -2.46
C ASP A 47 5.46 1.22 -3.29
N ILE A 48 4.34 0.68 -2.78
CA ILE A 48 3.02 0.82 -3.42
C ILE A 48 2.63 2.31 -3.58
N PHE A 49 2.79 3.10 -2.52
CA PHE A 49 2.46 4.53 -2.57
C PHE A 49 3.38 5.31 -3.49
N TYR A 50 4.68 5.02 -3.46
CA TYR A 50 5.64 5.64 -4.37
C TYR A 50 5.24 5.40 -5.83
N ILE A 51 4.95 4.15 -6.19
CA ILE A 51 4.54 3.79 -7.56
C ILE A 51 3.21 4.44 -7.95
N LYS A 52 2.22 4.46 -7.04
CA LYS A 52 0.93 5.14 -7.30
C LYS A 52 1.12 6.65 -7.54
N ASN A 53 1.94 7.29 -6.72
CA ASN A 53 2.24 8.72 -6.85
C ASN A 53 3.00 9.03 -8.15
N MET A 54 3.94 8.17 -8.56
CA MET A 54 4.61 8.31 -9.85
C MET A 54 3.63 8.21 -11.03
N LYS A 55 2.67 7.27 -10.99
CA LYS A 55 1.65 7.15 -12.04
C LYS A 55 0.78 8.41 -12.14
N PHE A 56 0.42 9.00 -11.00
CA PHE A 56 -0.32 10.26 -10.97
C PHE A 56 0.50 11.40 -11.58
N PHE A 57 1.77 11.53 -11.17
CA PHE A 57 2.66 12.56 -11.70
C PHE A 57 2.86 12.44 -13.22
N LEU A 58 3.08 11.22 -13.72
CA LEU A 58 3.22 10.96 -15.16
C LEU A 58 1.96 11.36 -15.94
N ARG A 59 0.78 11.03 -15.41
CA ARG A 59 -0.49 11.42 -16.02
C ARG A 59 -0.61 12.95 -16.12
N ASN A 60 -0.27 13.68 -15.06
CA ASN A 60 -0.35 15.13 -15.05
C ASN A 60 0.61 15.77 -16.06
N ILE A 61 1.83 15.24 -16.21
CA ILE A 61 2.77 15.69 -17.25
C ILE A 61 2.15 15.48 -18.64
N TYR A 62 1.60 14.30 -18.88
CA TYR A 62 1.00 13.96 -20.18
C TYR A 62 -0.18 14.87 -20.51
N GLU A 63 -1.09 15.11 -19.57
CA GLU A 63 -2.23 16.02 -19.74
C GLU A 63 -1.74 17.45 -20.07
N HIS A 64 -0.70 17.93 -19.38
CA HIS A 64 -0.13 19.26 -19.66
C HIS A 64 0.49 19.38 -21.06
N LEU A 65 1.10 18.31 -21.59
CA LEU A 65 1.69 18.29 -22.94
C LEU A 65 0.66 18.23 -24.07
N LEU A 66 -0.59 17.86 -23.78
CA LEU A 66 -1.68 17.82 -24.77
C LEU A 66 -2.48 19.13 -24.86
N GLU A 67 -2.34 20.01 -23.87
CA GLU A 67 -3.05 21.30 -23.81
C GLU A 67 -2.27 22.46 -24.48
N GLY A 68 -1.05 22.22 -24.98
CA GLY A 68 -0.19 23.20 -25.67
C GLY A 68 0.10 22.85 -27.12
#